data_AF-A0A2W2BJT7-F1
#
_entry.id   AF-A0A2W2BJT7-F1
#
_cell.length_a   1.000
_cell.length_b   1.000
_cell.length_c   1.000
_cell.angle_alpha   90.00
_cell.angle_beta   90.00
_cell.angle_gamma   90.00
#
_symmetry.space_group_name_H-M   'P 1'
#
loop_
_entity.id
_entity.type
_entity.pdbx_description
1 polymer ?
#
loop_
_entity_poly.entity_id
_entity_poly.type
_entity_poly.pdbx_seq_one_letter_code
_entity_poly.pdbx_strand_id
1 'polypeptide(L)'
;MELPCLLGRQVEFHGAGGLRVEQEVRARAEEVEAVFRHIAATRMEGVPILNPALAVEAAAMEVWGEGVILALVTPWFINVMLLPGADERPHWEDMAVGQSTVHALPGGRFSFIAGREEGIGPYRMCSLFSPVLEFADHETACATAGAALAEMLREEQEPEVQMSRRDLFRRAVREEAEPA
;
A
#
# COMPACT_ATOMS: atom_id res chain seq x y z
N MET A 1 -20.69 22.03 18.24
CA MET A 1 -19.73 20.90 18.15
C MET A 1 -19.27 20.86 16.71
N GLU A 2 -18.21 21.58 16.41
CA GLU A 2 -17.61 21.63 15.08
C GLU A 2 -16.21 21.03 15.20
N LEU A 3 -15.95 19.95 14.46
CA LEU A 3 -14.60 19.45 14.21
C LEU A 3 -14.07 20.18 12.97
N PRO A 4 -12.91 20.86 13.04
CA PRO A 4 -12.25 21.32 11.84
C PRO A 4 -11.57 20.12 11.16
N CYS A 5 -11.97 19.85 9.91
CA CYS A 5 -11.16 19.13 8.95
C CYS A 5 -9.85 19.89 8.75
N LEU A 6 -8.73 19.32 9.19
CA LEU A 6 -7.41 19.88 8.92
C LEU A 6 -7.03 19.56 7.47
N LEU A 7 -7.25 20.58 6.66
CA LEU A 7 -6.80 20.73 5.29
C LEU A 7 -5.29 20.52 5.20
N GLY A 8 -4.88 19.82 4.14
CA GLY A 8 -3.49 19.55 3.80
C GLY A 8 -2.61 20.79 3.88
N ARG A 9 -1.52 20.65 4.62
CA ARG A 9 -0.40 21.57 4.55
C ARG A 9 0.64 20.93 3.66
N GLN A 10 0.75 21.48 2.46
CA GLN A 10 1.89 21.31 1.57
C GLN A 10 3.16 21.65 2.37
N VAL A 11 3.97 20.65 2.71
CA VAL A 11 5.25 20.90 3.38
C VAL A 11 6.30 21.04 2.29
N GLU A 12 6.63 22.28 1.95
CA GLU A 12 7.82 22.58 1.16
C GLU A 12 9.07 22.33 2.04
N PHE A 13 9.63 21.13 1.98
CA PHE A 13 10.91 20.83 2.61
C PHE A 13 12.07 21.26 1.72
N HIS A 14 12.46 22.53 1.79
CA HIS A 14 13.77 23.00 1.29
C HIS A 14 14.78 23.02 2.46
N GLY A 15 15.64 21.99 2.55
CA GLY A 15 16.78 21.96 3.49
C GLY A 15 16.94 20.64 4.26
N ALA A 16 18.03 20.52 5.04
CA ALA A 16 18.55 19.33 5.73
C ALA A 16 17.53 18.42 6.46
N GLY A 17 16.31 18.90 6.73
CA GLY A 17 15.20 18.08 7.21
C GLY A 17 14.72 17.04 6.20
N GLY A 18 14.65 17.36 4.91
CA GLY A 18 14.27 16.39 3.86
C GLY A 18 15.24 15.22 3.77
N LEU A 19 16.55 15.51 3.82
CA LEU A 19 17.59 14.49 3.80
C LEU A 19 17.51 13.52 5.00
N ARG A 20 17.12 14.02 6.17
CA ARG A 20 16.95 13.21 7.38
C ARG A 20 15.73 12.31 7.29
N VAL A 21 14.61 12.84 6.79
CA VAL A 21 13.39 12.05 6.59
C VAL A 21 13.61 10.93 5.57
N GLU A 22 14.28 11.22 4.45
CA GLU A 22 14.65 10.20 3.46
C GLU A 22 15.55 9.09 4.05
N GLN A 23 16.48 9.45 4.93
CA GLN A 23 17.34 8.48 5.64
C GLN A 23 16.52 7.60 6.59
N GLU A 24 15.56 8.19 7.31
CA GLU A 24 14.68 7.45 8.23
C GLU A 24 13.77 6.47 7.48
N VAL A 25 13.20 6.88 6.34
CA VAL A 25 12.42 5.99 5.45
C VAL A 25 13.28 4.83 4.97
N ARG A 26 14.50 5.10 4.53
CA ARG A 26 15.43 4.07 4.06
C ARG A 26 15.84 3.10 5.15
N ALA A 27 16.15 3.59 6.34
CA ALA A 27 16.47 2.74 7.49
C ALA A 27 15.31 1.79 7.82
N ARG A 28 14.06 2.28 7.77
CA ARG A 28 12.87 1.42 7.95
C ARG A 28 12.72 0.37 6.86
N ALA A 29 12.99 0.72 5.61
CA ALA A 29 12.99 -0.24 4.51
C ALA A 29 14.06 -1.33 4.70
N GLU A 30 15.28 -0.94 5.10
CA GLU A 30 16.37 -1.88 5.39
C GLU A 30 16.04 -2.85 6.55
N GLU A 31 15.38 -2.37 7.61
CA GLU A 31 14.87 -3.20 8.70
C GLU A 31 13.83 -4.22 8.22
N VAL A 32 12.89 -3.79 7.38
CA VAL A 32 11.89 -4.67 6.76
C VAL A 32 12.57 -5.73 5.91
N GLU A 33 13.46 -5.33 5.01
CA GLU A 33 14.18 -6.29 4.17
C GLU A 33 14.99 -7.28 5.00
N ALA A 34 15.66 -6.84 6.07
CA ALA A 34 16.43 -7.73 6.94
C ALA A 34 15.53 -8.79 7.58
N VAL A 35 14.36 -8.40 8.10
CA VAL A 35 13.38 -9.33 8.66
C VAL A 35 12.87 -10.30 7.59
N PHE A 36 12.48 -9.82 6.42
CA PHE A 36 11.94 -10.68 5.37
C PHE A 36 13.00 -11.58 4.71
N ARG A 37 14.26 -11.16 4.64
CA ARG A 37 15.40 -12.02 4.27
C ARG A 37 15.60 -13.14 5.30
N HIS A 38 15.46 -12.84 6.59
CA HIS A 38 15.50 -13.86 7.62
C HIS A 38 14.34 -14.85 7.49
N ILE A 39 13.12 -14.37 7.18
CA ILE A 39 11.95 -15.22 6.89
C ILE A 39 12.21 -16.14 5.69
N ALA A 40 12.77 -15.59 4.61
CA ALA A 40 13.14 -16.34 3.42
C ALA A 40 14.10 -17.50 3.73
N ALA A 41 15.10 -17.23 4.58
CA ALA A 41 16.13 -18.20 4.96
C ALA A 41 15.71 -19.17 6.08
N THR A 42 14.52 -19.03 6.65
CA THR A 42 14.05 -19.88 7.77
C THR A 42 12.66 -20.45 7.50
N ARG A 43 11.62 -19.68 7.80
CA ARG A 43 10.21 -20.12 7.71
C ARG A 43 9.78 -20.50 6.31
N MET A 44 10.38 -19.89 5.29
CA MET A 44 10.04 -20.12 3.89
C MET A 44 11.02 -21.07 3.18
N GLU A 45 12.06 -21.55 3.85
CA GLU A 45 13.04 -22.45 3.25
C GLU A 45 12.35 -23.74 2.75
N GLY A 46 12.60 -24.11 1.49
CA GLY A 46 12.07 -25.33 0.90
C GLY A 46 10.57 -25.31 0.53
N VAL A 47 9.88 -24.19 0.70
CA VAL A 47 8.48 -24.06 0.28
C VAL A 47 8.38 -24.05 -1.26
N PRO A 48 7.55 -24.89 -1.90
CA PRO A 48 7.52 -25.01 -3.37
C PRO A 48 7.06 -23.78 -4.14
N ILE A 49 6.43 -22.80 -3.47
CA ILE A 49 5.89 -21.59 -4.10
C ILE A 49 6.93 -20.48 -4.27
N LEU A 50 8.17 -20.70 -3.83
CA LEU A 50 9.22 -19.70 -3.96
C LEU A 50 9.65 -19.52 -5.42
N ASN A 51 9.64 -18.28 -5.89
CA ASN A 51 10.25 -17.88 -7.15
C ASN A 51 11.74 -17.57 -6.94
N PRO A 52 12.67 -18.43 -7.41
CA PRO A 52 14.11 -18.24 -7.20
C PRO A 52 14.69 -17.08 -8.00
N ALA A 53 13.94 -16.52 -8.97
CA ALA A 53 14.37 -15.35 -9.73
C ALA A 53 14.20 -14.04 -8.94
N LEU A 54 13.51 -14.07 -7.80
CA LEU A 54 13.23 -12.90 -6.98
C LEU A 54 14.04 -12.92 -5.69
N ALA A 55 14.33 -11.72 -5.18
CA ALA A 55 14.91 -11.50 -3.86
C ALA A 55 13.97 -10.65 -3.00
N VAL A 56 14.29 -10.51 -1.71
CA VAL A 56 13.59 -9.59 -0.82
C VAL A 56 14.10 -8.18 -1.05
N GLU A 57 13.22 -7.26 -1.44
CA GLU A 57 13.56 -5.86 -1.72
C GLU A 57 12.37 -4.93 -1.47
N ALA A 58 12.62 -3.78 -0.83
CA ALA A 58 11.67 -2.68 -0.75
C ALA A 58 11.80 -1.81 -2.02
N ALA A 59 11.09 -2.21 -3.08
CA ALA A 59 11.21 -1.66 -4.43
C ALA A 59 10.78 -0.19 -4.57
N ALA A 60 9.91 0.28 -3.69
CA ALA A 60 9.49 1.68 -3.60
C ALA A 60 9.09 2.01 -2.17
N MET A 61 9.31 3.25 -1.73
CA MET A 61 9.03 3.70 -0.37
C MET A 61 8.81 5.21 -0.33
N GLU A 62 7.85 5.64 0.49
CA GLU A 62 7.53 7.05 0.70
C GLU A 62 7.16 7.30 2.17
N VAL A 63 7.26 8.56 2.58
CA VAL A 63 6.70 9.02 3.86
C VAL A 63 5.18 8.99 3.77
N TRP A 64 4.53 8.40 4.77
CA TRP A 64 3.07 8.34 4.81
C TRP A 64 2.55 8.64 6.22
N GLY A 65 1.93 9.81 6.39
CA GLY A 65 1.59 10.33 7.71
C GLY A 65 2.85 10.51 8.57
N GLU A 66 2.88 9.89 9.75
CA GLU A 66 4.06 9.85 10.63
C GLU A 66 4.96 8.63 10.36
N GLY A 67 4.56 7.75 9.43
CA GLY A 67 5.19 6.47 9.17
C GLY A 67 5.73 6.33 7.74
N VAL A 68 5.82 5.07 7.30
CA VAL A 68 6.36 4.70 5.98
C VAL A 68 5.36 3.81 5.26
N ILE A 69 5.13 4.11 3.98
CA ILE A 69 4.50 3.18 3.04
C ILE A 69 5.57 2.63 2.09
N LEU A 70 5.59 1.32 1.85
CA LEU A 70 6.55 0.71 0.93
C LEU A 70 5.96 -0.46 0.15
N ALA A 71 6.50 -0.74 -1.02
CA ALA A 71 6.21 -1.92 -1.81
C ALA A 71 7.32 -2.96 -1.60
N LEU A 72 6.97 -4.08 -0.97
CA LEU A 72 7.88 -5.17 -0.66
C LEU A 72 7.73 -6.29 -1.68
N VAL A 73 8.81 -6.59 -2.39
CA VAL A 73 8.98 -7.79 -3.21
C VAL A 73 9.60 -8.88 -2.35
N THR A 74 9.06 -10.09 -2.45
CA THR A 74 9.64 -11.30 -1.86
C THR A 74 9.55 -12.45 -2.85
N PRO A 75 10.29 -13.56 -2.64
CA PRO A 75 10.14 -14.76 -3.46
C PRO A 75 8.75 -15.42 -3.43
N TRP A 76 7.82 -15.03 -2.57
CA TRP A 76 6.50 -15.66 -2.44
C TRP A 76 5.31 -14.71 -2.59
N PHE A 77 5.47 -13.40 -2.35
CA PHE A 77 4.45 -12.38 -2.59
C PHE A 77 5.07 -11.03 -3.00
N ILE A 78 4.22 -10.15 -3.53
CA ILE A 78 4.46 -8.69 -3.55
C ILE A 78 3.34 -8.03 -2.74
N ASN A 79 3.70 -7.22 -1.74
CA ASN A 79 2.76 -6.53 -0.85
C ASN A 79 3.11 -5.05 -0.71
N VAL A 80 2.10 -4.20 -0.54
CA VAL A 80 2.30 -2.86 0.02
C VAL A 80 2.19 -2.92 1.53
N MET A 81 3.14 -2.32 2.24
CA MET A 81 3.20 -2.30 3.69
C MET A 81 3.08 -0.87 4.22
N LEU A 82 2.30 -0.72 5.30
CA LEU A 82 2.23 0.48 6.12
C LEU A 82 2.91 0.19 7.45
N LEU A 83 3.90 1.00 7.78
CA LEU A 83 4.63 0.95 9.04
C LEU A 83 4.34 2.24 9.83
N PRO A 84 3.92 2.15 11.10
CA PRO A 84 3.63 3.32 11.90
C PRO A 84 4.90 4.11 12.22
N GLY A 85 4.73 5.41 12.44
CA GLY A 85 5.76 6.27 13.02
C GLY A 85 6.16 5.83 14.43
N ALA A 86 7.25 6.40 14.96
CA ALA A 86 7.69 6.12 16.33
C ALA A 86 6.60 6.41 17.38
N ASP A 87 5.85 7.50 17.20
CA ASP A 87 4.83 7.96 18.14
C ASP A 87 3.49 7.20 17.99
N GLU A 88 3.20 6.69 16.78
CA GLU A 88 2.00 5.88 16.53
C GLU A 88 2.16 4.42 16.91
N ARG A 89 3.38 3.89 16.98
CA ARG A 89 3.66 2.47 17.31
C ARG A 89 2.86 1.95 18.51
N PRO A 90 2.82 2.63 19.68
CA PRO A 90 2.04 2.20 20.83
C PRO A 90 0.55 1.98 20.54
N HIS A 91 -0.04 2.78 19.64
CA HIS A 91 -1.45 2.66 19.27
C HIS A 91 -1.74 1.45 18.37
N TRP A 92 -0.70 0.88 17.75
CA TRP A 92 -0.80 -0.29 16.90
C TRP A 92 -0.45 -1.58 17.66
N GLU A 93 -0.01 -1.47 18.92
CA GLU A 93 0.43 -2.63 19.69
C GLU A 93 -0.72 -3.62 19.99
N ASP A 94 -1.92 -3.11 20.23
CA ASP A 94 -3.11 -3.92 20.56
C ASP A 94 -3.82 -4.51 19.33
N MET A 95 -3.28 -4.30 18.12
CA MET A 95 -3.88 -4.84 16.90
C MET A 95 -3.76 -6.37 16.85
N ALA A 96 -4.88 -7.04 16.58
CA ALA A 96 -4.89 -8.48 16.37
C ALA A 96 -4.27 -8.85 15.01
N VAL A 97 -3.23 -9.68 15.00
CA VAL A 97 -2.64 -10.21 13.76
C VAL A 97 -3.71 -10.93 12.93
N GLY A 98 -3.74 -10.67 11.63
CA GLY A 98 -4.76 -11.17 10.71
C GLY A 98 -6.03 -10.31 10.63
N GLN A 99 -6.17 -9.30 11.49
CA GLN A 99 -7.30 -8.36 11.41
C GLN A 99 -7.20 -7.54 10.13
N SER A 100 -8.28 -7.54 9.34
CA SER A 100 -8.40 -6.76 8.11
C SER A 100 -9.09 -5.42 8.39
N THR A 101 -8.49 -4.33 7.91
CA THR A 101 -8.98 -2.96 8.03
C THR A 101 -8.84 -2.23 6.68
N VAL A 102 -9.90 -1.53 6.27
CA VAL A 102 -9.87 -0.73 5.04
C VAL A 102 -9.23 0.63 5.30
N HIS A 103 -8.24 0.99 4.48
CA HIS A 103 -7.62 2.32 4.45
C HIS A 103 -8.00 3.06 3.19
N ALA A 104 -8.24 4.36 3.33
CA ALA A 104 -8.35 5.26 2.19
C ALA A 104 -6.95 5.79 1.84
N LEU A 105 -6.51 5.49 0.63
CA LEU A 105 -5.36 6.11 -0.02
C LEU A 105 -5.88 7.02 -1.16
N PRO A 106 -5.05 7.91 -1.73
CA PRO A 106 -5.47 8.81 -2.79
C PRO A 106 -6.02 8.07 -4.02
N GLY A 107 -5.48 6.88 -4.31
CA GLY A 107 -5.91 6.03 -5.43
C GLY A 107 -7.06 5.09 -5.10
N GLY A 108 -7.74 5.29 -3.97
CA GLY A 108 -8.94 4.54 -3.59
C GLY A 108 -8.87 3.85 -2.22
N ARG A 109 -9.76 2.87 -2.00
CA ARG A 109 -9.89 2.17 -0.71
C ARG A 109 -9.31 0.77 -0.81
N PHE A 110 -8.35 0.46 0.06
CA PHE A 110 -7.60 -0.80 0.03
C PHE A 110 -7.73 -1.54 1.36
N SER A 111 -7.84 -2.87 1.30
CA SER A 111 -7.91 -3.72 2.47
C SER A 111 -6.51 -4.10 2.94
N PHE A 112 -6.15 -3.69 4.15
CA PHE A 112 -4.89 -4.07 4.77
C PHE A 112 -5.11 -5.07 5.91
N ILE A 113 -4.21 -6.03 6.02
CA ILE A 113 -4.19 -7.05 7.07
C ILE A 113 -3.10 -6.68 8.07
N ALA A 114 -3.43 -6.69 9.36
CA ALA A 114 -2.50 -6.49 10.45
C ALA A 114 -1.49 -7.65 10.52
N GLY A 115 -0.22 -7.30 10.56
CA GLY A 115 0.89 -8.24 10.77
C GLY A 115 1.80 -7.74 11.88
N ARG A 116 2.68 -8.63 12.35
CA ARG A 116 3.69 -8.32 13.35
C ARG A 116 4.90 -9.20 13.12
N GLU A 117 6.08 -8.60 13.16
CA GLU A 117 7.33 -9.34 13.13
C GLU A 117 8.33 -8.71 14.11
N GLU A 118 9.12 -9.58 14.75
CA GLU A 118 10.24 -9.14 15.57
C GLU A 118 11.26 -8.38 14.69
N GLY A 119 11.72 -7.23 15.17
CA GLY A 119 12.62 -6.34 14.42
C GLY A 119 11.94 -5.15 13.76
N ILE A 120 10.69 -5.29 13.26
CA ILE A 120 9.94 -4.17 12.67
C ILE A 120 8.75 -3.69 13.49
N GLY A 121 8.18 -4.55 14.34
CA GLY A 121 7.01 -4.26 15.16
C GLY A 121 5.68 -4.54 14.43
N PRO A 122 4.57 -3.90 14.85
CA PRO A 122 3.30 -4.01 14.17
C PRO A 122 3.35 -3.30 12.81
N TYR A 123 2.73 -3.90 11.80
CA TYR A 123 2.57 -3.32 10.48
C TYR A 123 1.21 -3.72 9.88
N ARG A 124 0.87 -3.11 8.74
CA ARG A 124 -0.30 -3.48 7.94
C ARG A 124 0.16 -3.79 6.52
N MET A 125 -0.36 -4.85 5.91
CA MET A 125 0.01 -5.25 4.55
C MET A 125 -1.21 -5.42 3.64
N CYS A 126 -1.12 -4.95 2.41
CA CYS A 126 -2.08 -5.18 1.33
C CYS A 126 -1.39 -6.04 0.27
N SER A 127 -1.94 -7.22 0.00
CA SER A 127 -1.33 -8.10 -1.01
C SER A 127 -1.65 -7.61 -2.42
N LEU A 128 -0.62 -7.48 -3.24
CA LEU A 128 -0.73 -7.15 -4.66
C LEU A 128 -0.72 -8.43 -5.49
N PHE A 129 0.26 -9.30 -5.24
CA PHE A 129 0.47 -10.54 -5.98
C PHE A 129 0.84 -11.68 -5.03
N SER A 130 0.12 -12.80 -5.14
CA SER A 130 0.43 -14.05 -4.46
C SER A 130 -0.30 -15.21 -5.17
N PRO A 131 0.43 -16.24 -5.67
CA PRO A 131 1.89 -16.36 -5.72
C PRO A 131 2.53 -15.51 -6.82
N VAL A 132 3.84 -15.26 -6.73
CA VAL A 132 4.64 -14.42 -7.67
C VAL A 132 5.36 -15.23 -8.75
N LEU A 133 4.89 -16.43 -9.03
CA LEU A 133 5.52 -17.34 -10.00
C LEU A 133 5.42 -16.83 -11.45
N GLU A 134 4.54 -15.85 -11.71
CA GLU A 134 4.39 -15.23 -13.03
C GLU A 134 5.49 -14.23 -13.39
N PHE A 135 6.27 -13.76 -12.40
CA PHE A 135 7.37 -12.83 -12.63
C PHE A 135 8.60 -13.57 -13.14
N ALA A 136 9.06 -13.21 -14.34
CA ALA A 136 10.22 -13.83 -14.98
C ALA A 136 11.55 -13.44 -14.32
N ASP A 137 11.63 -12.22 -13.79
CA ASP A 137 12.84 -11.64 -13.21
C ASP A 137 12.53 -10.61 -12.12
N HIS A 138 13.55 -10.33 -11.31
CA HIS A 138 13.49 -9.42 -10.16
C HIS A 138 13.22 -7.97 -10.56
N GLU A 139 13.83 -7.50 -11.66
CA GLU A 139 13.68 -6.12 -12.12
C GLU A 139 12.22 -5.81 -12.47
N THR A 140 11.57 -6.73 -13.20
CA THR A 140 10.15 -6.63 -13.56
C THR A 140 9.25 -6.65 -12.32
N ALA A 141 9.56 -7.49 -11.33
CA ALA A 141 8.81 -7.52 -10.07
C ALA A 141 8.93 -6.20 -9.29
N CYS A 142 10.15 -5.65 -9.17
CA CYS A 142 10.37 -4.35 -8.52
C CYS A 142 9.68 -3.20 -9.27
N ALA A 143 9.79 -3.16 -10.60
CA ALA A 143 9.12 -2.15 -11.41
C ALA A 143 7.59 -2.21 -11.25
N THR A 144 7.03 -3.42 -11.22
CA THR A 144 5.59 -3.64 -11.01
C THR A 144 5.14 -3.23 -9.61
N ALA A 145 5.91 -3.60 -8.58
CA ALA A 145 5.64 -3.23 -7.20
C ALA A 145 5.66 -1.71 -7.00
N GLY A 146 6.66 -1.03 -7.58
CA GLY A 146 6.76 0.43 -7.55
C GLY A 146 5.62 1.12 -8.31
N ALA A 147 5.27 0.62 -9.50
CA ALA A 147 4.13 1.14 -10.26
C ALA A 147 2.81 1.00 -9.48
N ALA A 148 2.57 -0.16 -8.87
CA ALA A 148 1.37 -0.39 -8.07
C ALA A 148 1.27 0.57 -6.87
N LEU A 149 2.38 0.79 -6.14
CA LEU A 149 2.40 1.78 -5.06
C LEU A 149 2.11 3.19 -5.58
N ALA A 150 2.73 3.59 -6.69
CA ALA A 150 2.49 4.89 -7.30
C ALA A 150 1.02 5.08 -7.74
N GLU A 151 0.36 4.03 -8.26
CA GLU A 151 -1.08 4.07 -8.55
C GLU A 151 -1.93 4.22 -7.28
N MET A 152 -1.60 3.48 -6.21
CA MET A 152 -2.32 3.55 -4.93
C MET A 152 -2.22 4.95 -4.28
N LEU A 153 -1.12 5.65 -4.53
CA LEU A 153 -0.85 7.00 -4.02
C LEU A 153 -1.24 8.12 -4.97
N ARG A 154 -1.63 7.81 -6.21
CA ARG A 154 -2.10 8.82 -7.16
C ARG A 154 -3.52 9.24 -6.81
N GLU A 155 -3.76 10.54 -6.75
CA GLU A 155 -5.13 11.06 -6.60
C GLU A 155 -6.03 10.53 -7.73
N GLU A 156 -7.16 9.92 -7.36
CA GLU A 156 -8.21 9.58 -8.32
C GLU A 156 -8.63 10.86 -9.06
N GLN A 157 -8.36 10.93 -10.36
CA GLN A 157 -9.22 11.73 -11.24
C GLN A 157 -10.57 11.03 -11.20
N GLU A 158 -11.58 11.68 -10.62
CA GLU A 158 -12.95 11.15 -10.60
C GLU A 158 -13.28 10.58 -11.98
N PRO A 159 -13.61 9.27 -12.09
CA PRO A 159 -13.98 8.72 -13.38
C PRO A 159 -15.21 9.50 -13.85
N GLU A 160 -15.07 10.20 -14.98
CA GLU A 160 -16.18 10.82 -15.70
C GLU A 160 -17.27 9.76 -15.82
N VAL A 161 -18.36 9.96 -15.07
CA VAL A 161 -19.41 8.97 -14.90
C VAL A 161 -19.92 8.58 -16.28
N GLN A 162 -19.44 7.44 -16.78
CA GLN A 162 -20.03 6.81 -17.95
C GLN A 162 -21.43 6.40 -17.53
N MET A 163 -22.39 7.24 -17.93
CA MET A 163 -23.79 7.05 -17.63
C MET A 163 -24.20 5.61 -17.93
N SER A 164 -24.68 4.92 -16.90
CA SER A 164 -25.20 3.57 -17.06
C SER A 164 -26.39 3.60 -18.03
N ARG A 165 -26.51 2.57 -18.88
CA ARG A 165 -27.67 2.36 -19.77
C ARG A 165 -29.02 2.47 -19.02
N ARG A 166 -29.04 2.20 -17.70
CA ARG A 166 -30.22 2.39 -16.83
C ARG A 166 -30.69 3.84 -16.71
N ASP A 167 -29.79 4.82 -16.77
CA ASP A 167 -30.15 6.24 -16.74
C ASP A 167 -30.65 6.74 -18.10
N LEU A 168 -30.20 6.12 -19.20
CA LEU A 168 -30.76 6.34 -20.54
C LEU A 168 -32.22 5.85 -20.64
N PHE A 169 -32.52 4.66 -20.10
CA PHE A 169 -33.89 4.13 -20.09
C PHE A 169 -34.83 4.94 -19.19
N ARG A 170 -34.36 5.47 -18.05
CA ARG A 170 -35.20 6.29 -17.15
C ARG A 170 -35.57 7.64 -17.78
N ARG A 171 -34.76 8.16 -18.72
CA ARG A 171 -35.05 9.39 -19.46
C ARG A 171 -35.99 9.14 -20.64
N ALA A 172 -35.81 8.03 -21.37
CA ALA A 172 -36.71 7.64 -22.47
C ALA A 172 -38.15 7.35 -22.00
N VAL A 173 -38.32 6.73 -20.82
CA VAL A 173 -39.66 6.46 -20.24
C VAL A 173 -40.35 7.74 -19.73
N ARG A 174 -39.61 8.83 -19.50
CA ARG A 174 -40.18 10.11 -19.09
C ARG A 174 -40.71 10.96 -20.25
N GLU A 175 -40.28 10.69 -21.48
CA GLU A 175 -40.75 11.40 -22.68
C GLU A 175 -42.00 10.78 -23.32
N GLU A 176 -42.36 9.54 -22.99
CA GLU A 176 -43.60 8.91 -23.51
C GLU A 176 -44.83 9.09 -22.59
N ALA A 177 -44.70 9.85 -21.51
CA ALA A 177 -45.80 10.13 -20.57
C ALA A 177 -46.34 11.56 -20.71
N GLU A 178 -46.65 11.98 -21.93
CA GLU A 178 -47.65 13.01 -22.20
C GLU A 178 -48.64 12.47 -23.23
N PRO A 179 -49.92 12.36 -22.84
CA PRO A 179 -50.97 12.68 -23.79
C PRO A 179 -51.91 13.76 -23.22
N ALA A 180 -52.22 14.69 -24.14
CA ALA A 180 -53.35 15.61 -24.27
C ALA A 180 -54.48 15.57 -23.22
#